data_AF-A0A966DPI3-F1
#
_entry.id   AF-A0A966DPI3-F1
#
_cell.length_a   1.000
_cell.length_b   1.000
_cell.length_c   1.000
_cell.angle_alpha   90.00
_cell.angle_beta   90.00
_cell.angle_gamma   90.00
#
_symmetry.space_group_name_H-M   'P 1'
#
loop_
_entity.id
_entity.type
_entity.pdbx_description
1 polymer ?
#
loop_
_entity_poly.entity_id
_entity_poly.type
_entity_poly.pdbx_seq_one_letter_code
_entity_poly.pdbx_strand_id
1 'polypeptide(L)'
;MAWIEKTKKTFVSIIQGKFHIQTDENDPMAIKRDVIDKKTGKVSSTKFELVYSQLLCKLQKIDEREGNFGKQLAIYCSDEKGDIIINMPSGCSYAADFLKRLPNVDLRKNVILSPYSYETKEGKVRQGLGIIQDDVVLPNYYYDPKTKKRINGITEFPEDATSFESEDWRYFFAKEYKFLVSQALNLNWDKTTEEPNDQQKVNNDWMGIAENSIEGSDDLPF
;
A
#
# COMPACT_ATOMS: atom_id res chain seq x y z
N MET A 1 -11.84 39.19 -13.82
CA MET A 1 -11.36 37.97 -14.50
C MET A 1 -10.78 37.07 -13.42
N ALA A 2 -11.28 35.85 -13.28
CA ALA A 2 -10.84 34.91 -12.25
C ALA A 2 -10.33 33.62 -12.89
N TRP A 3 -9.54 32.88 -12.10
CA TRP A 3 -9.08 31.48 -12.24
C TRP A 3 -7.74 31.32 -12.98
N ILE A 4 -6.79 30.46 -12.54
CA ILE A 4 -6.89 29.21 -11.78
C ILE A 4 -5.70 29.11 -10.81
N GLU A 5 -5.92 28.96 -9.50
CA GLU A 5 -4.88 28.45 -8.60
C GLU A 5 -4.65 26.97 -8.93
N LYS A 6 -3.40 26.60 -9.28
CA LYS A 6 -3.01 25.19 -9.33
C LYS A 6 -3.30 24.57 -7.97
N THR A 7 -4.25 23.64 -7.90
CA THR A 7 -4.34 22.75 -6.74
C THR A 7 -2.98 22.10 -6.51
N LYS A 8 -2.39 22.34 -5.34
CA LYS A 8 -1.03 21.88 -5.00
C LYS A 8 -1.07 20.36 -4.85
N LYS A 9 -0.67 19.64 -5.90
CA LYS A 9 -0.54 18.17 -5.84
C LYS A 9 0.69 17.80 -5.02
N THR A 10 0.48 16.97 -4.02
CA THR A 10 1.55 16.45 -3.15
C THR A 10 1.95 15.06 -3.65
N PHE A 11 3.21 14.92 -4.05
CA PHE A 11 3.77 13.64 -4.48
C PHE A 11 4.42 12.95 -3.29
N VAL A 12 3.99 11.71 -3.03
CA VAL A 12 4.42 10.92 -1.89
C VAL A 12 5.13 9.67 -2.39
N SER A 13 6.25 9.35 -1.76
CA SER A 13 6.98 8.09 -1.96
C SER A 13 7.03 7.30 -0.65
N ILE A 14 7.23 5.99 -0.74
CA ILE A 14 7.42 5.13 0.43
C ILE A 14 8.87 4.68 0.49
N ILE A 15 9.54 4.95 1.61
CA ILE A 15 10.93 4.54 1.86
C ILE A 15 10.99 3.93 3.26
N GLN A 16 11.49 2.70 3.37
CA GLN A 16 11.68 1.99 4.64
C GLN A 16 10.43 2.04 5.56
N GLY A 17 9.26 1.77 5.00
CA GLY A 17 8.02 1.74 5.77
C GLY A 17 7.51 3.11 6.22
N LYS A 18 7.97 4.21 5.63
CA LYS A 18 7.47 5.56 5.92
C LYS A 18 7.13 6.31 4.64
N PHE A 19 6.20 7.27 4.73
CA PHE A 19 5.93 8.22 3.67
C PHE A 19 6.95 9.34 3.68
N HIS A 20 7.42 9.71 2.50
CA HIS A 20 8.37 10.79 2.26
C HIS A 20 7.78 11.79 1.26
N ILE A 21 7.75 13.06 1.67
CA ILE A 21 7.26 14.19 0.89
C ILE A 21 8.40 15.18 0.73
N GLN A 22 8.76 15.53 -0.51
CA GLN A 22 9.82 16.51 -0.73
C GLN A 22 9.36 17.91 -0.29
N THR A 23 10.22 18.61 0.46
CA THR A 23 10.01 19.98 0.94
C THR A 23 11.28 20.82 0.71
N ASP A 24 11.27 22.07 1.14
CA ASP A 24 12.42 22.97 1.12
C ASP A 24 13.30 22.82 2.37
N GLU A 25 14.53 23.35 2.29
CA GLU A 25 15.51 23.25 3.39
C GLU A 25 15.19 24.12 4.60
N ASN A 26 14.30 25.10 4.46
CA ASN A 26 13.92 26.03 5.53
C ASN A 26 12.70 25.54 6.31
N ASP A 27 12.06 24.45 5.87
CA ASP A 27 10.98 23.82 6.62
C ASP A 27 11.53 23.25 7.94
N PRO A 28 11.06 23.72 9.10
CA PRO A 28 11.57 23.29 10.41
C PRO A 28 11.43 21.79 10.69
N MET A 29 10.55 21.11 9.96
CA MET A 29 10.27 19.67 10.10
C MET A 29 11.02 18.83 9.05
N ALA A 30 11.76 19.46 8.13
CA ALA A 30 12.49 18.75 7.10
C ALA A 30 13.65 17.93 7.67
N ILE A 31 13.77 16.70 7.19
CA ILE A 31 15.00 15.92 7.34
C ILE A 31 15.81 15.98 6.05
N LYS A 32 17.13 16.08 6.20
CA LYS A 32 18.07 15.98 5.08
C LYS A 32 18.36 14.51 4.78
N ARG A 33 18.30 14.13 3.51
CA ARG A 33 18.71 12.81 3.02
C ARG A 33 19.61 12.92 1.79
N ASP A 34 20.82 12.40 1.91
CA ASP A 34 21.74 12.29 0.79
C ASP A 34 21.42 11.03 -0.04
N VAL A 35 21.23 11.20 -1.34
CA VAL A 35 21.02 10.12 -2.31
C VAL A 35 22.38 9.68 -2.82
N ILE A 36 22.77 8.45 -2.51
CA ILE A 36 24.06 7.90 -2.91
C ILE A 36 23.92 7.24 -4.29
N ASP A 37 24.81 7.59 -5.21
CA ASP A 37 24.97 6.86 -6.46
C ASP A 37 25.56 5.48 -6.16
N LYS A 38 24.79 4.43 -6.47
CA LYS A 38 25.17 3.04 -6.14
C LYS A 38 26.42 2.56 -6.90
N LYS A 39 26.80 3.18 -8.02
CA LYS A 39 27.98 2.79 -8.81
C LYS A 39 29.25 3.44 -8.26
N THR A 40 29.15 4.69 -7.83
CA THR A 40 30.32 5.49 -7.41
C THR A 40 30.47 5.62 -5.89
N GLY A 41 29.42 5.31 -5.13
CA GLY A 41 29.38 5.50 -3.67
C GLY A 41 29.35 6.96 -3.24
N LYS A 42 29.26 7.92 -4.18
CA LYS A 42 29.26 9.35 -3.89
C LYS A 42 27.83 9.87 -3.76
N VAL A 43 27.66 10.96 -3.01
CA VAL A 43 26.39 11.69 -2.97
C VAL A 43 26.11 12.23 -4.38
N SER A 44 25.00 11.79 -4.96
CA SER A 44 24.51 12.24 -6.27
C SER A 44 23.56 13.42 -6.16
N SER A 45 22.79 13.50 -5.07
CA SER A 45 21.90 14.61 -4.78
C SER A 45 21.54 14.64 -3.30
N THR A 46 21.07 15.77 -2.80
CA THR A 46 20.52 15.94 -1.47
C THR A 46 19.03 16.26 -1.60
N LYS A 47 18.20 15.67 -0.75
CA LYS A 47 16.76 15.96 -0.65
C LYS A 47 16.41 16.39 0.77
N PHE A 48 15.45 17.30 0.87
CA PHE A 48 14.81 17.68 2.12
C PHE A 48 13.39 17.12 2.10
N GLU A 49 13.02 16.38 3.14
CA GLU A 49 11.81 15.58 3.16
C GLU A 49 11.06 15.69 4.50
N LEU A 50 9.74 15.75 4.43
CA LEU A 50 8.86 15.47 5.57
C LEU A 50 8.58 13.97 5.62
N VAL A 51 8.66 13.39 6.81
CA VAL A 51 8.52 11.94 7.00
C VAL A 51 7.35 11.63 7.94
N TYR A 52 6.44 10.79 7.46
CA TYR A 52 5.24 10.40 8.19
C TYR A 52 5.11 8.87 8.24
N SER A 53 4.65 8.34 9.37
CA SER A 53 4.34 6.91 9.51
C SER A 53 2.99 6.54 8.89
N GLN A 54 2.08 7.51 8.79
CA GLN A 54 0.71 7.30 8.38
C GLN A 54 0.21 8.46 7.53
N LEU A 55 -0.80 8.18 6.71
CA LEU A 55 -1.50 9.16 5.91
C LEU A 55 -3.01 8.94 6.01
N LEU A 56 -3.75 9.93 6.48
CA LEU A 56 -5.20 9.95 6.44
C LEU A 56 -5.66 10.61 5.14
N CYS A 57 -6.42 9.89 4.31
CA CYS A 57 -6.91 10.43 3.05
C CYS A 57 -8.19 9.74 2.56
N LYS A 58 -8.92 10.38 1.65
CA LYS A 58 -10.01 9.77 0.88
C LYS A 58 -9.46 9.25 -0.45
N LEU A 59 -9.62 7.97 -0.73
CA LEU A 59 -9.19 7.39 -2.01
C LEU A 59 -10.09 7.87 -3.15
N GLN A 60 -9.49 8.23 -4.28
CA GLN A 60 -10.19 8.76 -5.44
C GLN A 60 -10.11 7.83 -6.65
N LYS A 61 -8.90 7.31 -6.94
CA LYS A 61 -8.66 6.35 -8.02
C LYS A 61 -7.28 5.71 -7.90
N ILE A 62 -7.03 4.71 -8.73
CA ILE A 62 -5.69 4.22 -9.03
C ILE A 62 -5.38 4.36 -10.53
N ASP A 63 -4.10 4.32 -10.86
CA ASP A 63 -3.60 4.34 -12.24
C ASP A 63 -2.30 3.55 -12.32
N GLU A 64 -2.03 2.96 -13.49
CA GLU A 64 -0.73 2.37 -13.79
C GLU A 64 -0.01 3.22 -14.83
N ARG A 65 1.19 3.70 -14.47
CA ARG A 65 1.97 4.60 -15.31
C ARG A 65 3.30 3.98 -15.64
N GLU A 66 3.66 4.00 -16.92
CA GLU A 66 5.03 3.68 -17.35
C GLU A 66 5.90 4.94 -17.26
N GLY A 67 7.10 4.82 -16.69
CA GLY A 67 8.04 5.92 -16.58
C GLY A 67 9.48 5.45 -16.75
N ASN A 68 10.43 6.38 -16.67
CA ASN A 68 11.86 6.09 -16.88
C ASN A 68 12.46 5.08 -15.88
N PHE A 69 11.76 4.81 -14.77
CA PHE A 69 12.16 3.87 -13.72
C PHE A 69 11.29 2.60 -13.71
N GLY A 70 10.61 2.33 -14.83
CA GLY A 70 9.67 1.23 -15.00
C GLY A 70 8.25 1.57 -14.55
N LYS A 71 7.36 0.60 -14.70
CA LYS A 71 5.95 0.69 -14.34
C LYS A 71 5.72 1.02 -12.87
N GLN A 72 4.82 1.95 -12.59
CA GLN A 72 4.43 2.39 -11.25
C GLN A 72 2.93 2.26 -11.06
N LEU A 73 2.50 1.89 -9.85
CA LEU A 73 1.15 2.10 -9.36
C LEU A 73 1.06 3.50 -8.73
N ALA A 74 0.12 4.30 -9.21
CA ALA A 74 -0.20 5.60 -8.63
C ALA A 74 -1.56 5.53 -7.92
N ILE A 75 -1.58 5.81 -6.62
CA ILE A 75 -2.81 5.96 -5.83
C ILE A 75 -3.11 7.45 -5.71
N TYR A 76 -4.31 7.84 -6.11
CA TYR A 76 -4.80 9.21 -5.99
C TYR A 76 -5.75 9.26 -4.81
N CYS A 77 -5.50 10.20 -3.93
CA CYS A 77 -6.30 10.44 -2.76
C CYS A 77 -6.28 11.93 -2.43
N SER A 78 -7.13 12.37 -1.51
CA SER A 78 -7.15 13.75 -1.05
C SER A 78 -7.34 13.84 0.45
N ASP A 79 -6.79 14.88 1.04
CA ASP A 79 -7.06 15.30 2.42
C ASP A 79 -7.59 16.74 2.44
N GLU A 80 -7.68 17.35 3.62
CA GLU A 80 -8.11 18.75 3.78
C GLU A 80 -7.14 19.76 3.13
N LYS A 81 -5.88 19.37 2.86
CA LYS A 81 -4.83 20.21 2.30
C LYS A 81 -4.72 20.09 0.78
N GLY A 82 -5.27 19.03 0.19
CA GLY A 82 -5.45 18.90 -1.25
C GLY A 82 -5.20 17.50 -1.80
N ASP A 83 -4.83 17.45 -3.07
CA ASP A 83 -4.60 16.20 -3.80
C ASP A 83 -3.25 15.57 -3.45
N ILE A 84 -3.26 14.26 -3.23
CA ILE A 84 -2.11 13.45 -2.89
C ILE A 84 -1.96 12.32 -3.90
N ILE A 85 -0.74 12.14 -4.41
CA ILE A 85 -0.40 11.05 -5.33
C ILE A 85 0.73 10.23 -4.70
N ILE A 86 0.39 9.00 -4.29
CA ILE A 86 1.34 8.03 -3.76
C ILE A 86 1.82 7.17 -4.92
N ASN A 87 3.13 7.21 -5.21
CA ASN A 87 3.72 6.42 -6.29
C ASN A 87 4.55 5.27 -5.71
N MET A 88 4.33 4.08 -6.25
CA MET A 88 5.06 2.87 -5.86
C MET A 88 5.44 2.08 -7.11
N PRO A 89 6.63 1.43 -7.14
CA PRO A 89 6.97 0.52 -8.23
C PRO A 89 5.92 -0.60 -8.35
N SER A 90 5.47 -0.89 -9.57
CA SER A 90 4.52 -1.97 -9.80
C SER A 90 5.10 -3.30 -9.33
N GLY A 91 4.28 -4.11 -8.67
CA GLY A 91 4.69 -5.40 -8.13
C GLY A 91 5.53 -5.36 -6.85
N CYS A 92 5.88 -4.17 -6.31
CA CYS A 92 6.51 -4.10 -5.00
C CYS A 92 5.53 -4.53 -3.90
N SER A 93 6.07 -4.93 -2.74
CA SER A 93 5.27 -5.44 -1.62
C SER A 93 4.20 -4.45 -1.15
N TYR A 94 4.49 -3.14 -1.13
CA TYR A 94 3.51 -2.10 -0.77
C TYR A 94 2.34 -2.04 -1.75
N ALA A 95 2.62 -2.05 -3.06
CA ALA A 95 1.59 -2.00 -4.09
C ALA A 95 0.73 -3.28 -4.08
N ALA A 96 1.36 -4.45 -3.92
CA ALA A 96 0.63 -5.71 -3.85
C ALA A 96 -0.27 -5.80 -2.59
N ASP A 97 0.23 -5.40 -1.42
CA ASP A 97 -0.54 -5.44 -0.16
C ASP A 97 -1.72 -4.44 -0.20
N PHE A 98 -1.50 -3.24 -0.77
CA PHE A 98 -2.58 -2.29 -1.02
C PHE A 98 -3.70 -2.91 -1.86
N LEU A 99 -3.37 -3.47 -3.03
CA LEU A 99 -4.36 -4.03 -3.95
C LEU A 99 -5.08 -5.26 -3.37
N LYS A 100 -4.41 -6.04 -2.51
CA LYS A 100 -5.00 -7.19 -1.81
C LYS A 100 -6.06 -6.78 -0.78
N ARG A 101 -5.94 -5.59 -0.19
CA ARG A 101 -6.86 -5.08 0.84
C ARG A 101 -7.90 -4.12 0.27
N LEU A 102 -7.63 -3.50 -0.88
CA LEU A 102 -8.49 -2.51 -1.51
C LEU A 102 -9.97 -2.94 -1.69
N PRO A 103 -10.31 -4.20 -2.04
CA PRO A 103 -11.72 -4.59 -2.15
C PRO A 103 -12.52 -4.49 -0.84
N ASN A 104 -11.84 -4.49 0.31
CA ASN A 104 -12.48 -4.31 1.62
C ASN A 104 -12.68 -2.84 2.01
N VAL A 105 -12.20 -1.89 1.21
CA VAL A 105 -12.27 -0.46 1.51
C VAL A 105 -13.63 0.11 1.13
N ASP A 106 -14.31 0.79 2.06
CA ASP A 106 -15.40 1.70 1.71
C ASP A 106 -14.82 2.99 1.13
N LEU A 107 -14.89 3.14 -0.20
CA LEU A 107 -14.35 4.29 -0.95
C LEU A 107 -15.02 5.63 -0.60
N ARG A 108 -16.17 5.61 0.10
CA ARG A 108 -16.86 6.83 0.53
C ARG A 108 -16.20 7.49 1.73
N LYS A 109 -15.49 6.69 2.54
CA LYS A 109 -14.89 7.11 3.81
C LYS A 109 -13.40 7.39 3.64
N ASN A 110 -12.84 8.09 4.63
CA ASN A 110 -11.39 8.20 4.75
C ASN A 110 -10.77 6.86 5.14
N VAL A 111 -9.50 6.68 4.78
CA VAL A 111 -8.65 5.57 5.20
C VAL A 111 -7.36 6.12 5.79
N ILE A 112 -6.76 5.38 6.72
CA ILE A 112 -5.39 5.59 7.14
C ILE A 112 -4.52 4.56 6.43
N LEU A 113 -3.59 5.04 5.61
CA LEU A 113 -2.55 4.23 5.01
C LEU A 113 -1.34 4.21 5.95
N SER A 114 -0.80 3.04 6.22
CA SER A 114 0.29 2.85 7.19
C SER A 114 1.34 1.89 6.63
N PRO A 115 2.36 2.39 5.91
CA PRO A 115 3.46 1.56 5.43
C PRO A 115 4.23 1.00 6.62
N TYR A 116 4.84 -0.16 6.43
CA TYR A 116 5.71 -0.76 7.43
C TYR A 116 6.89 -1.46 6.74
N SER A 117 8.01 -1.50 7.45
CA SER A 117 9.22 -2.22 7.04
C SER A 117 10.01 -2.58 8.29
N TYR A 118 10.22 -3.86 8.54
CA TYR A 118 10.98 -4.35 9.68
C TYR A 118 11.81 -5.58 9.29
N GLU A 119 12.91 -5.80 9.99
CA GLU A 119 13.74 -7.00 9.84
C GLU A 119 13.22 -8.09 10.78
N THR A 120 13.07 -9.31 10.26
CA THR A 120 12.71 -10.48 11.07
C THR A 120 13.93 -10.99 11.85
N LYS A 121 13.69 -11.87 12.83
CA LYS A 121 14.78 -12.54 13.57
C LYS A 121 15.75 -13.31 12.66
N GLU A 122 15.29 -13.71 11.47
CA GLU A 122 16.08 -14.40 10.44
C GLU A 122 16.87 -13.45 9.52
N GLY A 123 16.84 -12.14 9.77
CA GLY A 123 17.49 -11.12 8.93
C GLY A 123 16.75 -10.81 7.62
N LYS A 124 15.50 -11.26 7.46
CA LYS A 124 14.69 -10.97 6.27
C LYS A 124 13.90 -9.69 6.49
N VAL A 125 13.89 -8.79 5.50
CA VAL A 125 13.05 -7.59 5.55
C VAL A 125 11.61 -7.95 5.17
N ARG A 126 10.66 -7.68 6.06
CA ARG A 126 9.22 -7.74 5.81
C ARG A 126 8.68 -6.32 5.67
N GLN A 127 7.94 -6.08 4.59
CA GLN A 127 7.37 -4.77 4.27
C GLN A 127 6.01 -4.90 3.59
N GLY A 128 5.18 -3.88 3.74
CA GLY A 128 3.81 -3.85 3.20
C GLY A 128 3.10 -2.54 3.53
N LEU A 129 1.82 -2.46 3.18
CA LEU A 129 0.99 -1.28 3.36
C LEU A 129 -0.32 -1.65 4.05
N GLY A 130 -0.40 -1.32 5.34
CA GLY A 130 -1.65 -1.42 6.09
C GLY A 130 -2.67 -0.39 5.59
N ILE A 131 -3.93 -0.81 5.53
CA ILE A 131 -5.09 0.08 5.34
C ILE A 131 -5.97 -0.06 6.56
N ILE A 132 -6.25 1.06 7.23
CA ILE A 132 -7.08 1.12 8.43
C ILE A 132 -8.31 1.96 8.10
N GLN A 133 -9.49 1.45 8.46
CA GLN A 133 -10.76 2.15 8.31
C GLN A 133 -11.67 1.79 9.49
N ASP A 134 -12.37 2.79 10.03
CA ASP A 134 -13.19 2.64 11.24
C ASP A 134 -12.43 1.94 12.39
N ASP A 135 -11.18 2.37 12.62
CA ASP A 135 -10.24 1.83 13.63
C ASP A 135 -9.86 0.35 13.48
N VAL A 136 -10.18 -0.27 12.34
CA VAL A 136 -9.87 -1.67 12.04
C VAL A 136 -8.85 -1.77 10.90
N VAL A 137 -7.82 -2.60 11.09
CA VAL A 137 -6.90 -2.97 10.01
C VAL A 137 -7.62 -3.90 9.04
N LEU A 138 -7.81 -3.45 7.80
CA LEU A 138 -8.54 -4.21 6.79
C LEU A 138 -7.74 -5.45 6.36
N PRO A 139 -8.30 -6.67 6.43
CA PRO A 139 -7.59 -7.89 6.08
C PRO A 139 -7.39 -8.01 4.56
N ASN A 140 -6.54 -8.97 4.16
CA ASN A 140 -6.40 -9.36 2.76
C ASN A 140 -7.71 -9.98 2.27
N TYR A 141 -8.33 -9.41 1.24
CA TYR A 141 -9.58 -9.90 0.65
C TYR A 141 -9.44 -11.27 -0.02
N TYR A 142 -8.23 -11.63 -0.43
CA TYR A 142 -7.96 -12.84 -1.22
C TYR A 142 -7.41 -14.00 -0.39
N TYR A 143 -7.48 -13.92 0.94
CA TYR A 143 -7.00 -14.95 1.85
C TYR A 143 -7.99 -15.17 3.00
N ASP A 144 -8.40 -16.42 3.20
CA ASP A 144 -9.18 -16.81 4.36
C ASP A 144 -8.24 -17.31 5.48
N PRO A 145 -8.13 -16.58 6.60
CA PRO A 145 -7.25 -16.97 7.70
C PRO A 145 -7.72 -18.24 8.43
N LYS A 146 -9.02 -18.59 8.37
CA LYS A 146 -9.56 -19.78 9.05
C LYS A 146 -9.17 -21.05 8.31
N THR A 147 -9.39 -21.06 7.00
CA THR A 147 -9.07 -22.23 6.15
C THR A 147 -7.64 -22.22 5.63
N LYS A 148 -6.92 -21.11 5.80
CA LYS A 148 -5.59 -20.84 5.24
C LYS A 148 -5.54 -21.00 3.73
N LYS A 149 -6.65 -20.66 3.05
CA LYS A 149 -6.78 -20.80 1.60
C LYS A 149 -6.83 -19.45 0.91
N ARG A 150 -6.34 -19.46 -0.32
CA ARG A 150 -6.53 -18.36 -1.25
C ARG A 150 -7.98 -18.40 -1.72
N ILE A 151 -8.60 -17.23 -1.84
CA ILE A 151 -10.03 -17.09 -2.14
C ILE A 151 -10.25 -15.96 -3.14
N ASN A 152 -11.50 -15.78 -3.56
CA ASN A 152 -11.93 -14.65 -4.39
C ASN A 152 -11.17 -14.54 -5.73
N GLY A 153 -10.85 -15.70 -6.32
CA GLY A 153 -10.32 -15.82 -7.68
C GLY A 153 -8.85 -15.46 -7.85
N ILE A 154 -8.11 -15.18 -6.76
CA ILE A 154 -6.66 -15.03 -6.86
C ILE A 154 -6.03 -16.37 -7.24
N THR A 155 -5.01 -16.36 -8.11
CA THR A 155 -4.33 -17.57 -8.59
C THR A 155 -3.92 -18.46 -7.42
N GLU A 156 -4.28 -19.74 -7.41
CA GLU A 156 -3.79 -20.68 -6.39
C GLU A 156 -2.29 -20.92 -6.54
N PHE A 157 -1.64 -21.35 -5.46
CA PHE A 157 -0.26 -21.81 -5.58
C PHE A 157 -0.20 -23.04 -6.50
N PRO A 158 0.84 -23.14 -7.33
CA PRO A 158 1.03 -24.30 -8.19
C PRO A 158 1.28 -25.55 -7.32
N GLU A 159 0.79 -26.71 -7.75
CA GLU A 159 0.94 -27.97 -7.00
C GLU A 159 2.40 -28.36 -6.80
N ASP A 160 3.27 -27.96 -7.74
CA ASP A 160 4.71 -28.18 -7.76
C ASP A 160 5.51 -26.98 -7.24
N ALA A 161 4.92 -26.14 -6.37
CA ALA A 161 5.59 -24.96 -5.80
C ALA A 161 6.97 -25.24 -5.17
N THR A 162 7.25 -26.48 -4.75
CA THR A 162 8.56 -26.87 -4.20
C THR A 162 9.67 -26.95 -5.25
N SER A 163 9.34 -27.12 -6.53
CA SER A 163 10.31 -27.11 -7.63
C SER A 163 10.47 -25.74 -8.29
N PHE A 164 9.70 -24.73 -7.86
CA PHE A 164 9.78 -23.39 -8.43
C PHE A 164 11.11 -22.71 -8.05
N GLU A 165 11.81 -22.22 -9.07
CA GLU A 165 12.97 -21.37 -8.88
C GLU A 165 12.56 -19.90 -8.74
N SER A 166 13.54 -19.03 -8.48
CA SER A 166 13.30 -17.60 -8.26
C SER A 166 12.59 -16.93 -9.45
N GLU A 167 12.84 -17.38 -10.67
CA GLU A 167 12.20 -16.85 -11.87
C GLU A 167 10.72 -17.27 -12.00
N ASP A 168 10.40 -18.51 -11.62
CA ASP A 168 9.03 -19.02 -11.63
C ASP A 168 8.16 -18.26 -10.62
N TRP A 169 8.70 -18.04 -9.41
CA TRP A 169 8.05 -17.19 -8.41
C TRP A 169 7.84 -15.76 -8.90
N ARG A 170 8.84 -15.19 -9.59
CA ARG A 170 8.71 -13.85 -10.19
C ARG A 170 7.58 -13.81 -11.21
N TYR A 171 7.46 -14.82 -12.07
CA TYR A 171 6.37 -14.90 -13.05
C TYR A 171 5.00 -15.08 -12.37
N PHE A 172 4.93 -15.96 -11.37
CA PHE A 172 3.72 -16.20 -10.58
C PHE A 172 3.20 -14.91 -9.94
N PHE A 173 4.05 -14.19 -9.21
CA PHE A 173 3.66 -12.94 -8.55
C PHE A 173 3.39 -11.81 -9.53
N ALA A 174 4.05 -11.78 -10.70
CA ALA A 174 3.72 -10.83 -11.76
C ALA A 174 2.32 -11.08 -12.34
N LYS A 175 1.93 -12.36 -12.52
CA LYS A 175 0.58 -12.73 -12.96
C LYS A 175 -0.46 -12.37 -11.90
N GLU A 176 -0.19 -12.68 -10.62
CA GLU A 176 -1.02 -12.29 -9.49
C GLU A 176 -1.22 -10.77 -9.43
N TYR A 177 -0.14 -10.01 -9.54
CA TYR A 177 -0.20 -8.54 -9.52
C TYR A 177 -1.05 -7.98 -10.65
N LYS A 178 -0.94 -8.51 -11.88
CA LYS A 178 -1.80 -8.10 -13.01
C LYS A 178 -3.28 -8.37 -12.74
N PHE A 179 -3.60 -9.53 -12.13
CA PHE A 179 -4.97 -9.82 -11.70
C PHE A 179 -5.46 -8.78 -10.69
N LEU A 180 -4.68 -8.49 -9.65
CA LEU A 180 -5.01 -7.53 -8.60
C LEU A 180 -5.25 -6.11 -9.16
N VAL A 181 -4.39 -5.64 -10.07
CA VAL A 181 -4.59 -4.34 -10.73
C VAL A 181 -5.87 -4.33 -11.57
N SER A 182 -6.12 -5.40 -12.33
CA SER A 182 -7.35 -5.51 -13.14
C SER A 182 -8.60 -5.43 -12.28
N GLN A 183 -8.62 -6.11 -11.13
CA GLN A 183 -9.73 -6.01 -10.17
C GLN A 183 -9.89 -4.57 -9.66
N ALA A 184 -8.79 -3.93 -9.27
CA ALA A 184 -8.81 -2.58 -8.71
C ALA A 184 -9.23 -1.48 -9.72
N LEU A 185 -8.84 -1.61 -10.99
CA LEU A 185 -9.26 -0.69 -12.06
C LEU A 185 -10.74 -0.82 -12.40
N ASN A 186 -11.33 -2.00 -12.18
CA ASN A 186 -12.75 -2.26 -12.41
C ASN A 186 -13.64 -1.90 -11.19
N LEU A 187 -13.05 -1.42 -10.08
CA LEU A 187 -13.83 -0.91 -8.96
C LEU A 187 -14.62 0.32 -9.38
N ASN A 188 -15.83 0.46 -8.83
CA ASN A 188 -16.64 1.65 -9.05
C ASN A 188 -16.18 2.80 -8.15
N TRP A 189 -15.18 3.55 -8.64
CA TRP A 189 -14.61 4.73 -7.98
C TRP A 189 -15.57 5.94 -7.93
N ASP A 190 -16.63 5.94 -8.75
CA ASP A 190 -17.60 7.04 -8.85
C ASP A 190 -18.62 7.05 -7.70
N LYS A 191 -18.70 6.00 -6.87
CA LYS A 191 -19.53 5.99 -5.65
C LYS A 191 -19.05 6.95 -4.54
N THR A 192 -18.04 7.78 -4.80
CA THR A 192 -17.42 8.72 -3.87
C THR A 192 -18.28 9.96 -3.54
N THR A 193 -19.42 10.14 -4.23
CA THR A 193 -20.32 11.31 -4.12
C THR A 193 -21.67 11.05 -3.45
N GLU A 194 -22.06 9.80 -3.18
CA GLU A 194 -23.32 9.51 -2.48
C GLU A 194 -23.08 9.31 -0.97
N GLU A 195 -23.79 10.10 -0.16
CA GLU A 195 -23.77 9.96 1.30
C GLU A 195 -24.17 8.53 1.72
N PRO A 196 -23.49 7.93 2.70
CA PRO A 196 -23.80 6.59 3.13
C PRO A 196 -25.21 6.52 3.74
N ASN A 197 -26.11 5.77 3.09
CA ASN A 197 -27.37 5.37 3.70
C ASN A 197 -27.10 4.40 4.85
N ASP A 198 -27.52 4.80 6.05
CA ASP A 198 -27.07 4.29 7.33
C ASP A 198 -27.80 3.00 7.72
N GLN A 199 -27.76 1.96 6.87
CA GLN A 199 -28.30 0.64 7.20
C GLN A 199 -27.55 -0.49 6.50
N GLN A 200 -26.41 -0.90 7.06
CA GLN A 200 -25.99 -2.30 7.04
C GLN A 200 -25.06 -2.56 8.23
N LYS A 201 -25.68 -2.94 9.36
CA LYS A 201 -24.97 -3.56 10.48
C LYS A 201 -24.38 -4.88 10.00
N VAL A 202 -23.06 -4.93 9.82
CA VAL A 202 -22.36 -6.19 9.64
C VAL A 202 -22.23 -6.83 11.02
N ASN A 203 -22.63 -8.10 11.14
CA ASN A 203 -22.61 -8.87 12.38
C ASN A 203 -21.19 -8.95 12.96
N ASN A 204 -21.03 -8.37 14.15
CA ASN A 204 -19.79 -8.38 14.95
C ASN A 204 -19.62 -9.72 15.70
N ASP A 205 -19.28 -10.78 14.98
CA ASP A 205 -18.98 -12.10 15.58
C ASP A 205 -17.49 -12.48 15.44
N TRP A 206 -16.61 -11.50 15.66
CA TRP A 206 -15.15 -11.67 15.60
C TRP A 206 -14.39 -11.00 16.76
N MET A 207 -15.04 -10.81 17.91
CA MET A 207 -14.36 -10.44 19.16
C MET A 207 -14.07 -11.68 20.02
N GLY A 208 -12.83 -12.14 19.90
CA GLY A 208 -12.13 -13.06 20.79
C GLY A 208 -10.78 -13.32 20.13
N ILE A 209 -9.64 -12.91 20.66
CA ILE A 209 -9.20 -12.72 22.04
C ILE A 209 -8.08 -11.67 21.99
N ALA A 210 -8.10 -10.70 22.92
CA ALA A 210 -6.93 -9.89 23.25
C ALA A 210 -6.24 -10.49 24.48
N GLU A 211 -4.91 -10.41 24.46
CA GLU A 211 -3.92 -10.65 25.52
C GLU A 211 -3.30 -12.06 25.68
N ASN A 212 -1.96 -12.01 25.70
CA ASN A 212 -0.96 -12.97 26.19
C ASN A 212 -0.68 -14.25 25.38
N SER A 213 0.31 -14.14 24.49
CA SER A 213 1.63 -14.79 24.62
C SER A 213 2.37 -14.72 23.27
N ILE A 214 3.44 -13.94 23.20
CA ILE A 214 4.43 -14.10 22.12
C ILE A 214 5.24 -15.35 22.48
N GLU A 215 4.64 -16.53 22.26
CA GLU A 215 5.36 -17.78 22.12
C GLU A 215 5.44 -18.13 20.65
N GLY A 216 6.63 -18.57 20.23
CA GLY A 216 6.94 -18.85 18.85
C GLY A 216 6.08 -19.97 18.27
N SER A 217 5.59 -19.73 17.07
CA SER A 217 5.37 -20.80 16.10
C SER A 217 5.94 -20.32 14.76
N ASP A 218 7.20 -20.69 14.54
CA ASP A 218 7.75 -20.91 13.21
C ASP A 218 6.86 -21.94 12.52
N ASP A 219 5.82 -21.49 11.81
CA ASP A 219 5.16 -22.23 10.72
C ASP A 219 3.98 -21.43 10.16
N LEU A 220 4.31 -20.53 9.22
CA LEU A 220 3.43 -20.27 8.08
C LEU A 220 4.29 -20.21 6.81
N PRO A 221 3.95 -21.00 5.78
CA PRO A 221 4.52 -20.84 4.46
C PRO A 221 3.85 -19.61 3.82
N PHE A 222 4.58 -18.50 3.88
CA PHE A 222 4.45 -17.28 3.07
C PHE A 222 3.25 -16.37 3.30
#